data_AF-A0A2K8T6F4-F1
#
_entry.id   AF-A0A2K8T6F4-F1
#
_cell.length_a   1.000
_cell.length_b   1.000
_cell.length_c   1.000
_cell.angle_alpha   90.00
_cell.angle_beta   90.00
_cell.angle_gamma   90.00
#
_symmetry.space_group_name_H-M   'P 1'
#
loop_
_entity.id
_entity.type
_entity.pdbx_description
1 polymer ?
#
loop_
_entity_poly.entity_id
_entity_poly.type
_entity_poly.pdbx_seq_one_letter_code
_entity_poly.pdbx_strand_id
1 'polypeptide(L)'
;MTAFDFDSAEHKAYEKTPAAKSIPSPAGIWIAYENQQLAGWYENKELEGGKEYKVLTNKLDENDEKIGIPGALYRQPRILVIGRSPLLYGNDRKVIGVWRSSDGLDKNAYKFGRRYMVIFVDAQNQPLHTAPIQITAWGVFQVSFDQQLMAFRETCEQAYASFQGKHYQPKNLLWHSMWVFCPILKTEKREKGGQTSNACVCNGYEKPTALNWESYCIGKKPIAQEIALVHNSISDWWRRL
;
A
#
# COMPACT_ATOMS: atom_id res chain seq x y z
N MET A 1 -14.78 -20.67 6.33
CA MET A 1 -14.31 -19.28 6.36
C MET A 1 -12.80 -19.30 6.12
N THR A 2 -12.39 -19.16 4.87
CA THR A 2 -11.03 -19.52 4.44
C THR A 2 -10.06 -18.35 4.68
N ALA A 3 -9.13 -18.57 5.60
CA ALA A 3 -7.95 -17.77 5.80
C ALA A 3 -7.14 -17.69 4.49
N PHE A 4 -6.54 -16.53 4.24
CA PHE A 4 -5.68 -16.22 3.10
C PHE A 4 -4.73 -17.40 2.77
N ASP A 5 -4.82 -17.90 1.55
CA ASP A 5 -3.93 -18.93 1.01
C ASP A 5 -2.73 -18.25 0.34
N PHE A 6 -1.59 -18.26 1.02
CA PHE A 6 -0.33 -17.72 0.50
C PHE A 6 0.22 -18.52 -0.68
N ASP A 7 -0.37 -19.67 -1.01
CA ASP A 7 0.08 -20.58 -2.06
C ASP A 7 -0.87 -20.67 -3.26
N SER A 8 -1.88 -19.78 -3.33
CA SER A 8 -2.76 -19.74 -4.50
C SER A 8 -1.96 -19.53 -5.78
N ALA A 9 -2.40 -20.12 -6.89
CA ALA A 9 -1.75 -20.05 -8.20
C ALA A 9 -1.53 -18.61 -8.72
N GLU A 10 -2.13 -17.59 -8.09
CA GLU A 10 -1.79 -16.18 -8.30
C GLU A 10 -0.34 -15.84 -7.91
N HIS A 11 0.29 -16.60 -7.02
CA HIS A 11 1.70 -16.45 -6.67
C HIS A 11 2.65 -17.18 -7.64
N LYS A 12 2.17 -18.12 -8.47
CA LYS A 12 3.00 -18.93 -9.37
C LYS A 12 3.09 -18.40 -10.82
N ALA A 13 2.38 -17.33 -11.16
CA ALA A 13 2.35 -16.78 -12.52
C ALA A 13 2.89 -15.33 -12.67
N TYR A 14 3.53 -14.76 -11.64
CA TYR A 14 4.06 -13.39 -11.72
C TYR A 14 5.53 -13.33 -11.32
N GLU A 15 6.41 -13.57 -12.29
CA GLU A 15 7.79 -13.14 -12.15
C GLU A 15 7.83 -11.60 -11.99
N LYS A 16 8.28 -11.15 -10.81
CA LYS A 16 9.04 -9.90 -10.55
C LYS A 16 8.31 -8.60 -10.17
N THR A 17 7.13 -8.61 -9.54
CA THR A 17 6.69 -7.42 -8.75
C THR A 17 6.65 -7.75 -7.27
N PRO A 18 7.52 -7.16 -6.43
CA PRO A 18 7.51 -7.42 -4.99
C PRO A 18 6.20 -6.95 -4.37
N ALA A 19 5.64 -7.74 -3.46
CA ALA A 19 4.32 -7.52 -2.91
C ALA A 19 4.33 -7.30 -1.39
N ALA A 20 3.39 -6.47 -0.93
CA ALA A 20 3.11 -6.22 0.48
C ALA A 20 1.63 -6.44 0.80
N LYS A 21 1.33 -6.84 2.04
CA LYS A 21 -0.03 -7.14 2.52
C LYS A 21 -0.33 -6.38 3.80
N SER A 22 -1.56 -5.93 3.99
CA SER A 22 -1.99 -5.41 5.29
C SER A 22 -2.24 -6.56 6.27
N ILE A 23 -1.72 -6.43 7.48
CA ILE A 23 -1.92 -7.38 8.57
C ILE A 23 -2.83 -6.74 9.62
N PRO A 24 -3.86 -7.44 10.14
CA PRO A 24 -4.83 -6.87 11.05
C PRO A 24 -4.38 -6.83 12.51
N SER A 25 -3.46 -7.69 12.93
CA SER A 25 -3.00 -7.77 14.33
C SER A 25 -1.56 -8.29 14.39
N PRO A 26 -0.57 -7.44 14.76
CA PRO A 26 -0.70 -5.99 14.91
C PRO A 26 -1.05 -5.33 13.56
N ALA A 27 -1.82 -4.24 13.57
CA ALA A 27 -2.11 -3.50 12.35
C ALA A 27 -0.83 -2.93 11.72
N GLY A 28 -0.64 -3.22 10.44
CA GLY A 28 0.50 -2.72 9.67
C GLY A 28 0.50 -3.19 8.23
N ILE A 29 1.53 -2.81 7.49
CA ILE A 29 1.86 -3.34 6.17
C ILE A 29 3.05 -4.29 6.34
N TRP A 30 2.89 -5.53 5.95
CA TRP A 30 3.91 -6.57 6.05
C TRP A 30 4.46 -6.95 4.68
N ILE A 31 5.77 -7.23 4.65
CA ILE A 31 6.52 -7.56 3.45
C ILE A 31 7.39 -8.77 3.78
N ALA A 32 7.24 -9.85 3.04
CA ALA A 32 8.09 -11.03 3.21
C ALA A 32 9.55 -10.69 2.86
N TYR A 33 10.53 -11.33 3.50
CA TYR A 33 11.94 -11.07 3.19
C TYR A 33 12.31 -11.33 1.73
N GLU A 34 11.72 -12.35 1.11
CA GLU A 34 11.88 -12.60 -0.32
C GLU A 34 11.41 -11.41 -1.17
N ASN A 35 10.27 -10.79 -0.81
CA ASN A 35 9.79 -9.58 -1.49
C ASN A 35 10.67 -8.36 -1.20
N GLN A 36 11.30 -8.29 -0.03
CA GLN A 36 12.29 -7.24 0.26
C GLN A 36 13.56 -7.41 -0.58
N GLN A 37 14.02 -8.64 -0.76
CA GLN A 37 15.14 -8.94 -1.65
C GLN A 37 14.79 -8.61 -3.11
N LEU A 38 13.61 -9.00 -3.58
CA LEU A 38 13.13 -8.67 -4.93
C LEU A 38 12.97 -7.16 -5.17
N ALA A 39 12.58 -6.41 -4.13
CA ALA A 39 12.50 -4.96 -4.20
C ALA A 39 13.86 -4.26 -4.18
N GLY A 40 14.92 -5.00 -3.83
CA GLY A 40 16.28 -4.47 -3.69
C GLY A 40 16.34 -3.40 -2.62
N TRP A 41 16.06 -3.78 -1.36
CA TRP A 41 16.34 -2.93 -0.21
C TRP A 41 17.81 -2.50 -0.19
N TYR A 42 18.06 -1.25 0.15
CA TYR A 42 19.43 -0.79 0.36
C TYR A 42 20.03 -1.48 1.59
N GLU A 43 21.31 -1.81 1.49
CA GLU A 43 22.06 -2.46 2.55
C GLU A 43 21.91 -1.69 3.88
N ASN A 44 21.64 -2.42 4.97
CA ASN A 44 21.41 -1.88 6.32
C ASN A 44 20.12 -1.07 6.50
N LYS A 45 19.22 -1.04 5.52
CA LYS A 45 17.90 -0.36 5.61
C LYS A 45 16.71 -1.31 5.64
N GLU A 46 16.94 -2.63 5.66
CA GLU A 46 15.94 -3.68 5.50
C GLU A 46 14.80 -3.59 6.52
N LEU A 47 15.13 -3.18 7.75
CA LEU A 47 14.19 -3.04 8.86
C LEU A 47 13.96 -1.59 9.28
N GLU A 48 14.45 -0.61 8.52
CA GLU A 48 14.25 0.80 8.89
C GLU A 48 12.75 1.15 8.85
N GLY A 49 12.17 1.47 10.02
CA GLY A 49 10.73 1.68 10.18
C GLY A 49 9.87 0.39 10.23
N GLY A 50 10.50 -0.77 10.07
CA GLY A 50 9.88 -2.10 10.16
C GLY A 50 10.33 -2.87 11.41
N LYS A 51 9.66 -3.97 11.73
CA LYS A 51 10.10 -4.94 12.74
C LYS A 51 9.94 -6.34 12.20
N GLU A 52 10.83 -7.24 12.59
CA GLU A 52 10.69 -8.66 12.25
C GLU A 52 9.32 -9.18 12.67
N TYR A 53 8.66 -9.87 11.75
CA TYR A 53 7.33 -10.39 11.96
C TYR A 53 7.09 -11.61 11.08
N LYS A 54 6.60 -12.69 11.69
CA LYS A 54 6.25 -13.92 11.00
C LYS A 54 4.74 -13.98 10.77
N VAL A 55 4.33 -14.24 9.53
CA VAL A 55 2.93 -14.52 9.20
C VAL A 55 2.74 -16.03 9.09
N LEU A 56 1.91 -16.59 9.96
CA LEU A 56 1.59 -18.02 9.94
C LEU A 56 0.69 -18.36 8.74
N THR A 57 1.06 -19.41 8.03
CA THR A 57 0.26 -19.99 6.95
C THR A 57 -0.67 -21.08 7.50
N ASN A 58 -1.53 -21.61 6.63
CA ASN A 58 -2.35 -22.78 6.96
C ASN A 58 -1.61 -24.11 6.72
N LYS A 59 -0.40 -24.07 6.15
CA LYS A 59 0.41 -25.26 5.93
C LYS A 59 1.13 -25.64 7.22
N LEU A 60 1.23 -26.94 7.46
CA LEU A 60 1.97 -27.52 8.58
C LEU A 60 3.34 -27.99 8.11
N ASP A 61 4.33 -27.90 8.98
CA ASP A 61 5.64 -28.51 8.79
C ASP A 61 5.65 -29.98 9.25
N GLU A 62 6.84 -30.59 9.28
CA GLU A 62 7.05 -31.99 9.69
C GLU A 62 6.72 -32.26 11.17
N ASN A 63 6.54 -31.22 11.99
CA ASN A 63 6.21 -31.30 13.41
C ASN A 63 4.75 -30.90 13.69
N ASP A 64 3.89 -30.86 12.67
CA ASP A 64 2.50 -30.37 12.74
C ASP A 64 2.38 -28.91 13.20
N GLU A 65 3.43 -28.10 13.06
CA GLU A 65 3.42 -26.67 13.38
C GLU A 65 3.14 -25.82 12.14
N LYS A 66 2.39 -24.72 12.31
CA LYS A 66 2.10 -23.81 11.19
C LYS A 66 3.37 -23.14 10.68
N ILE A 67 3.63 -23.26 9.39
CA ILE A 67 4.77 -22.61 8.74
C ILE A 67 4.61 -21.09 8.82
N GLY A 68 5.60 -20.42 9.42
CA GLY A 68 5.67 -18.96 9.49
C GLY A 68 6.54 -18.38 8.38
N ILE A 69 5.96 -17.53 7.53
CA ILE A 69 6.73 -16.78 6.53
C ILE A 69 7.36 -15.57 7.21
N PRO A 70 8.70 -15.44 7.19
CA PRO A 70 9.38 -14.32 7.82
C PRO A 70 9.34 -13.07 6.93
N GLY A 71 9.31 -11.90 7.57
CA GLY A 71 9.31 -10.61 6.90
C GLY A 71 9.34 -9.45 7.87
N ALA A 72 9.14 -8.24 7.35
CA ALA A 72 9.10 -7.01 8.11
C ALA A 72 7.68 -6.44 8.17
N LEU A 73 7.22 -6.08 9.37
CA LEU A 73 5.95 -5.39 9.62
C LEU A 73 6.19 -3.91 9.89
N TYR A 74 5.63 -3.06 9.04
CA TYR A 74 5.66 -1.61 9.14
C TYR A 74 4.34 -1.10 9.71
N ARG A 75 4.37 -0.65 10.96
CA ARG A 75 3.17 -0.16 11.67
C ARG A 75 2.92 1.33 11.45
N GLN A 76 3.98 2.08 11.17
CA GLN A 76 3.97 3.51 10.87
C GLN A 76 4.78 3.77 9.60
N PRO A 77 4.35 3.19 8.46
CA PRO A 77 5.12 3.31 7.23
C PRO A 77 5.11 4.75 6.72
N ARG A 78 6.22 5.18 6.13
CA ARG A 78 6.32 6.40 5.32
C ARG A 78 6.42 5.95 3.87
N ILE A 79 5.44 6.28 3.04
CA ILE A 79 5.32 5.72 1.69
C ILE A 79 5.00 6.78 0.63
N LEU A 80 5.68 6.72 -0.50
CA LEU A 80 5.28 7.39 -1.73
C LEU A 80 4.27 6.50 -2.46
N VAL A 81 3.08 7.02 -2.78
CA VAL A 81 2.11 6.27 -3.60
C VAL A 81 2.26 6.69 -5.06
N ILE A 82 3.13 5.97 -5.77
CA ILE A 82 3.54 6.30 -7.13
C ILE A 82 2.61 5.71 -8.20
N GLY A 83 1.76 4.76 -7.84
CA GLY A 83 0.76 4.18 -8.74
C GLY A 83 -0.52 3.84 -7.98
N ARG A 84 -1.66 4.06 -8.64
CA ARG A 84 -2.98 3.71 -8.11
C ARG A 84 -3.84 3.19 -9.25
N SER A 85 -4.29 1.94 -9.15
CA SER A 85 -5.17 1.34 -10.15
C SER A 85 -6.58 1.96 -10.13
N PRO A 86 -7.38 1.78 -11.21
CA PRO A 86 -8.83 1.86 -11.14
C PRO A 86 -9.41 0.92 -10.05
N LEU A 87 -10.70 1.06 -9.75
CA LEU A 87 -11.36 0.13 -8.86
C LEU A 87 -11.43 -1.22 -9.57
N LEU A 88 -10.91 -2.26 -8.93
CA LEU A 88 -10.90 -3.62 -9.43
C LEU A 88 -12.06 -4.38 -8.80
N TYR A 89 -12.66 -5.29 -9.55
CA TYR A 89 -13.57 -6.29 -9.01
C TYR A 89 -13.02 -7.68 -9.26
N GLY A 90 -13.35 -8.59 -8.35
CA GLY A 90 -12.85 -9.95 -8.38
C GLY A 90 -13.64 -10.87 -7.48
N ASN A 91 -13.20 -12.12 -7.45
CA ASN A 91 -13.61 -13.09 -6.44
C ASN A 91 -12.43 -13.37 -5.50
N ASP A 92 -12.62 -14.28 -4.55
CA ASP A 92 -11.66 -14.59 -3.48
C ASP A 92 -10.23 -14.91 -3.92
N ARG A 93 -9.99 -15.14 -5.22
CA ARG A 93 -8.71 -15.62 -5.77
C ARG A 93 -8.34 -15.04 -7.13
N LYS A 94 -9.06 -14.02 -7.62
CA LYS A 94 -8.77 -13.43 -8.93
C LYS A 94 -9.34 -12.05 -9.12
N VAL A 95 -8.51 -11.13 -9.61
CA VAL A 95 -8.99 -9.89 -10.26
C VAL A 95 -9.65 -10.28 -11.57
N ILE A 96 -10.95 -10.02 -11.69
CA ILE A 96 -11.73 -10.30 -12.91
C ILE A 96 -11.61 -9.14 -13.89
N GLY A 97 -11.63 -7.90 -13.38
CA GLY A 97 -11.46 -6.73 -14.22
C GLY A 97 -11.54 -5.41 -13.49
N VAL A 98 -11.58 -4.33 -14.26
CA VAL A 98 -11.85 -2.98 -13.76
C VAL A 98 -13.34 -2.78 -13.67
N TRP A 99 -13.81 -2.33 -12.50
CA TRP A 99 -15.20 -1.99 -12.30
C TRP A 99 -15.49 -0.61 -12.88
N ARG A 100 -16.54 -0.52 -13.68
CA ARG A 100 -17.13 0.74 -14.15
C ARG A 100 -18.58 0.81 -13.67
N SER A 101 -19.06 2.02 -13.41
CA SER A 101 -20.44 2.25 -13.00
C SER A 101 -21.46 1.76 -14.04
N SER A 102 -21.07 1.70 -15.32
CA SER A 102 -21.86 1.18 -16.43
C SER A 102 -22.06 -0.34 -16.42
N ASP A 103 -21.26 -1.09 -15.66
CA ASP A 103 -21.18 -2.55 -15.82
C ASP A 103 -22.36 -3.30 -15.18
N GLY A 104 -23.24 -2.60 -14.44
CA GLY A 104 -24.44 -3.20 -13.83
C GLY A 104 -24.16 -4.34 -12.86
N LEU A 105 -22.92 -4.50 -12.41
CA LEU A 105 -22.49 -5.63 -11.58
C LEU A 105 -23.12 -5.54 -10.18
N ASP A 106 -23.69 -6.66 -9.73
CA ASP A 106 -24.16 -6.79 -8.35
C ASP A 106 -22.98 -6.63 -7.39
N LYS A 107 -23.04 -5.57 -6.57
CA LYS A 107 -22.02 -5.23 -5.58
C LYS A 107 -21.85 -6.30 -4.51
N ASN A 108 -22.83 -7.18 -4.32
CA ASN A 108 -22.77 -8.27 -3.35
C ASN A 108 -22.11 -9.53 -3.92
N ALA A 109 -22.07 -9.68 -5.25
CA ALA A 109 -21.49 -10.84 -5.92
C ALA A 109 -19.95 -10.78 -6.01
N TYR A 110 -19.36 -9.59 -5.90
CA TYR A 110 -17.93 -9.36 -6.12
C TYR A 110 -17.24 -8.67 -4.93
N LYS A 111 -15.96 -8.99 -4.77
CA LYS A 111 -15.06 -8.22 -3.92
C LYS A 111 -14.47 -7.06 -4.72
N PHE A 112 -14.38 -5.90 -4.08
CA PHE A 112 -13.76 -4.72 -4.66
C PHE A 112 -12.41 -4.45 -4.01
N GLY A 113 -11.46 -4.06 -4.86
CA GLY A 113 -10.07 -3.88 -4.49
C GLY A 113 -9.38 -2.80 -5.30
N ARG A 114 -8.19 -2.41 -4.85
CA ARG A 114 -7.28 -1.53 -5.59
C ARG A 114 -5.85 -2.03 -5.41
N ARG A 115 -5.05 -1.84 -6.44
CA ARG A 115 -3.59 -2.03 -6.40
C ARG A 115 -2.93 -0.66 -6.28
N TYR A 116 -1.96 -0.55 -5.37
CA TYR A 116 -1.11 0.61 -5.20
C TYR A 116 0.34 0.20 -5.45
N MET A 117 1.09 1.03 -6.17
CA MET A 117 2.53 0.91 -6.26
C MET A 117 3.14 1.92 -5.32
N VAL A 118 4.00 1.44 -4.43
CA VAL A 118 4.57 2.26 -3.36
C VAL A 118 6.08 2.13 -3.27
N ILE A 119 6.71 3.19 -2.76
CA ILE A 119 8.10 3.21 -2.33
C ILE A 119 8.12 3.58 -0.85
N PHE A 120 8.71 2.74 -0.01
CA PHE A 120 8.95 3.06 1.39
C PHE A 120 10.14 4.01 1.48
N VAL A 121 10.05 4.96 2.39
CA VAL A 121 11.11 5.95 2.64
C VAL A 121 11.46 6.02 4.11
N ASP A 122 12.69 6.45 4.41
CA ASP A 122 13.13 6.73 5.78
C ASP A 122 12.60 8.08 6.31
N ALA A 123 13.03 8.44 7.53
CA ALA A 123 12.70 9.71 8.16
C ALA A 123 13.23 10.92 7.37
N GLN A 124 14.27 10.74 6.54
CA GLN A 124 14.87 11.74 5.67
C GLN A 124 14.27 11.70 4.26
N ASN A 125 13.21 10.92 4.04
CA ASN A 125 12.55 10.69 2.76
C ASN A 125 13.49 10.14 1.66
N GLN A 126 14.51 9.36 2.03
CA GLN A 126 15.26 8.55 1.08
C GLN A 126 14.54 7.21 0.91
N PRO A 127 14.44 6.68 -0.31
CA PRO A 127 13.89 5.34 -0.53
C PRO A 127 14.65 4.28 0.28
N LEU A 128 13.90 3.30 0.79
CA LEU A 128 14.48 2.13 1.46
C LEU A 128 14.84 1.03 0.45
N HIS A 129 14.29 1.08 -0.76
CA HIS A 129 14.44 0.06 -1.79
C HIS A 129 14.37 0.66 -3.20
N THR A 130 14.76 -0.11 -4.20
CA THR A 130 14.92 0.35 -5.59
C THR A 130 13.66 0.12 -6.45
N ALA A 131 13.00 -1.03 -6.32
CA ALA A 131 11.84 -1.37 -7.15
C ALA A 131 10.52 -1.06 -6.41
N PRO A 132 9.46 -0.61 -7.13
CA PRO A 132 8.14 -0.41 -6.55
C PRO A 132 7.52 -1.67 -5.97
N ILE A 133 6.82 -1.50 -4.85
CA ILE A 133 6.12 -2.59 -4.16
C ILE A 133 4.63 -2.47 -4.39
N GLN A 134 4.00 -3.58 -4.75
CA GLN A 134 2.55 -3.66 -4.93
C GLN A 134 1.86 -3.93 -3.60
N ILE A 135 0.92 -3.06 -3.22
CA ILE A 135 -0.09 -3.33 -2.20
C ILE A 135 -1.41 -3.64 -2.91
N THR A 136 -1.87 -4.88 -2.79
CA THR A 136 -3.23 -5.24 -3.23
C THR A 136 -4.17 -5.15 -2.04
N ALA A 137 -4.97 -4.09 -2.01
CA ALA A 137 -5.91 -3.85 -0.93
C ALA A 137 -7.31 -4.34 -1.32
N TRP A 138 -7.95 -5.07 -0.41
CA TRP A 138 -9.34 -5.51 -0.52
C TRP A 138 -10.16 -5.07 0.70
N GLY A 139 -11.48 -4.97 0.52
CA GLY A 139 -12.42 -4.78 1.63
C GLY A 139 -12.16 -3.52 2.47
N VAL A 140 -12.25 -3.65 3.79
CA VAL A 140 -12.18 -2.50 4.72
C VAL A 140 -10.85 -1.75 4.63
N PHE A 141 -9.73 -2.47 4.51
CA PHE A 141 -8.42 -1.83 4.35
C PHE A 141 -8.37 -1.02 3.06
N GLN A 142 -8.89 -1.56 1.95
CA GLN A 142 -8.93 -0.82 0.69
C GLN A 142 -9.71 0.48 0.79
N VAL A 143 -10.93 0.41 1.33
CA VAL A 143 -11.82 1.57 1.42
C VAL A 143 -11.19 2.64 2.31
N SER A 144 -10.73 2.25 3.50
CA SER A 144 -10.14 3.19 4.46
C SER A 144 -8.82 3.79 3.93
N PHE A 145 -7.93 2.98 3.36
CA PHE A 145 -6.67 3.47 2.80
C PHE A 145 -6.88 4.43 1.63
N ASP A 146 -7.80 4.12 0.71
CA ASP A 146 -8.10 4.98 -0.44
C ASP A 146 -8.67 6.33 0.01
N GLN A 147 -9.62 6.30 0.95
CA GLN A 147 -10.23 7.51 1.51
C GLN A 147 -9.18 8.40 2.19
N GLN A 148 -8.32 7.82 3.02
CA GLN A 148 -7.27 8.57 3.71
C GLN A 148 -6.21 9.10 2.74
N LEU A 149 -5.87 8.34 1.68
CA LEU A 149 -4.95 8.81 0.65
C LEU A 149 -5.51 10.00 -0.14
N MET A 150 -6.80 10.00 -0.49
CA MET A 150 -7.44 11.14 -1.17
C MET A 150 -7.47 12.37 -0.27
N ALA A 151 -7.85 12.21 1.00
CA ALA A 151 -7.87 13.30 1.98
C ALA A 151 -6.47 13.87 2.26
N PHE A 152 -5.45 13.00 2.31
CA PHE A 152 -4.06 13.41 2.43
C PHE A 152 -3.63 14.30 1.27
N ARG A 153 -3.97 13.91 0.02
CA ARG A 153 -3.63 14.70 -1.17
C ARG A 153 -4.24 16.10 -1.12
N GLU A 154 -5.51 16.22 -0.74
CA GLU A 154 -6.15 17.52 -0.58
C GLU A 154 -5.46 18.36 0.52
N THR A 155 -5.15 17.74 1.66
CA THR A 155 -4.44 18.42 2.75
C THR A 155 -3.05 18.88 2.33
N CYS A 156 -2.35 18.07 1.53
CA CYS A 156 -1.07 18.40 0.94
C CYS A 156 -1.15 19.62 0.02
N GLU A 157 -2.16 19.67 -0.85
CA GLU A 157 -2.39 20.79 -1.77
C GLU A 157 -2.65 22.10 -1.01
N GLN A 158 -3.44 22.04 0.06
CA GLN A 158 -3.70 23.17 0.93
C GLN A 158 -2.42 23.61 1.66
N ALA A 159 -1.68 22.67 2.25
CA ALA A 159 -0.42 22.95 2.93
C ALA A 159 0.61 23.59 2.00
N TYR A 160 0.73 23.09 0.76
CA TYR A 160 1.61 23.65 -0.26
C TYR A 160 1.19 25.07 -0.68
N ALA A 161 -0.11 25.29 -0.89
CA ALA A 161 -0.64 26.61 -1.26
C ALA A 161 -0.35 27.64 -0.17
N SER A 162 -0.61 27.30 1.10
CA SER A 162 -0.28 28.14 2.24
C SER A 162 1.23 28.37 2.39
N PHE A 163 2.06 27.35 2.22
CA PHE A 163 3.52 27.47 2.23
C PHE A 163 4.05 28.43 1.16
N GLN A 164 3.41 28.45 -0.02
CA GLN A 164 3.77 29.33 -1.13
C GLN A 164 3.13 30.72 -1.06
N GLY A 165 2.22 30.97 -0.10
CA GLY A 165 1.41 32.18 -0.08
C GLY A 165 0.49 32.34 -1.30
N LYS A 166 0.03 31.22 -1.88
CA LYS A 166 -0.81 31.19 -3.09
C LYS A 166 -2.18 30.58 -2.79
N HIS A 167 -3.13 30.83 -3.69
CA HIS A 167 -4.42 30.15 -3.65
C HIS A 167 -4.28 28.66 -3.95
N TYR A 168 -5.18 27.87 -3.35
CA TYR A 168 -5.30 26.44 -3.60
C TYR A 168 -5.50 26.14 -5.09
N GLN A 169 -4.75 25.16 -5.59
CA GLN A 169 -4.89 24.64 -6.94
C GLN A 169 -4.64 23.13 -6.92
N PRO A 170 -5.57 22.32 -7.46
CA PRO A 170 -5.39 20.88 -7.59
C PRO A 170 -4.09 20.55 -8.32
N LYS A 171 -3.42 19.48 -7.90
CA LYS A 171 -2.21 18.96 -8.54
C LYS A 171 -2.50 17.66 -9.26
N ASN A 172 -1.66 17.36 -10.25
CA ASN A 172 -1.79 16.13 -11.03
C ASN A 172 -1.19 14.94 -10.27
N LEU A 173 -1.37 13.73 -10.82
CA LEU A 173 -0.90 12.50 -10.19
C LEU A 173 0.62 12.42 -10.04
N LEU A 174 1.38 13.06 -10.94
CA LEU A 174 2.84 13.11 -10.83
C LEU A 174 3.25 13.90 -9.58
N TRP A 175 2.64 15.05 -9.32
CA TRP A 175 2.87 15.78 -8.06
C TRP A 175 2.48 14.94 -6.84
N HIS A 176 1.34 14.26 -6.89
CA HIS A 176 0.90 13.38 -5.79
C HIS A 176 1.87 12.23 -5.53
N SER A 177 2.55 11.72 -6.56
CA SER A 177 3.55 10.65 -6.43
C SER A 177 4.79 11.05 -5.64
N MET A 178 5.03 12.36 -5.49
CA MET A 178 6.17 12.92 -4.77
C MET A 178 5.87 13.21 -3.30
N TRP A 179 4.65 12.92 -2.82
CA TRP A 179 4.26 13.17 -1.44
C TRP A 179 4.37 11.92 -0.59
N VAL A 180 4.95 12.10 0.60
CA VAL A 180 5.19 11.05 1.57
C VAL A 180 3.93 10.89 2.41
N PHE A 181 3.17 9.85 2.13
CA PHE A 181 1.99 9.48 2.88
C PHE A 181 2.41 8.68 4.13
N CYS A 182 2.03 9.17 5.31
CA CYS A 182 2.27 8.51 6.59
C CYS A 182 0.93 8.03 7.19
N PRO A 183 0.38 6.88 6.74
CA PRO A 183 -0.89 6.39 7.24
C PRO A 183 -0.83 5.92 8.70
N ILE A 184 -1.91 6.20 9.43
CA ILE A 184 -2.11 5.71 10.81
C ILE A 184 -2.94 4.42 10.73
N LEU A 185 -2.26 3.29 10.92
CA LEU A 185 -2.86 1.96 10.83
C LEU A 185 -3.31 1.45 12.20
N LYS A 186 -4.54 0.96 12.28
CA LYS A 186 -5.13 0.43 13.53
C LYS A 186 -5.84 -0.89 13.32
N THR A 187 -5.87 -1.69 14.39
CA THR A 187 -6.67 -2.91 14.46
C THR A 187 -8.07 -2.54 14.88
N GLU A 188 -9.07 -2.88 14.07
CA GLU A 188 -10.48 -2.72 14.44
C GLU A 188 -11.19 -4.07 14.41
N LYS A 189 -12.00 -4.35 15.43
CA LYS A 189 -12.92 -5.49 15.40
C LYS A 189 -14.08 -5.16 14.47
N ARG A 190 -14.31 -6.03 13.49
CA ARG A 190 -15.41 -5.92 12.53
C ARG A 190 -16.27 -7.15 12.62
N GLU A 191 -17.58 -6.93 12.67
CA GLU A 191 -18.58 -7.99 12.64
C GLU A 191 -19.15 -8.13 11.23
N LYS A 192 -19.21 -9.35 10.72
CA LYS A 192 -19.90 -9.68 9.48
C LYS A 192 -20.56 -11.05 9.61
N GLY A 193 -21.88 -11.10 9.46
CA GLY A 193 -22.64 -12.35 9.53
C GLY A 193 -22.49 -13.08 10.87
N GLY A 194 -22.48 -12.34 11.99
CA GLY A 194 -22.35 -12.89 13.34
C GLY A 194 -20.94 -13.33 13.73
N GLN A 195 -19.93 -13.13 12.87
CA GLN A 195 -18.53 -13.40 13.21
C GLN A 195 -17.74 -12.10 13.36
N THR A 196 -17.03 -11.98 14.47
CA THR A 196 -16.11 -10.87 14.75
C THR A 196 -14.70 -11.25 14.34
N SER A 197 -14.05 -10.41 13.53
CA SER A 197 -12.65 -10.58 13.13
C SER A 197 -11.89 -9.25 13.22
N ASN A 198 -10.57 -9.34 13.40
CA ASN A 198 -9.71 -8.16 13.37
C ASN A 198 -9.46 -7.74 11.92
N ALA A 199 -9.61 -6.45 11.64
CA ALA A 199 -9.28 -5.83 10.37
C ALA A 199 -8.19 -4.77 10.55
N CYS A 200 -7.31 -4.65 9.55
CA CYS A 200 -6.40 -3.52 9.44
C CYS A 200 -7.17 -2.36 8.80
N VAL A 201 -7.16 -1.20 9.44
CA VAL A 201 -7.87 0.00 8.98
C VAL A 201 -6.90 1.18 8.95
N CYS A 202 -6.93 1.95 7.87
CA CYS A 202 -6.25 3.24 7.80
C CYS A 202 -7.16 4.29 8.45
N ASN A 203 -6.89 4.60 9.72
CA ASN A 203 -7.74 5.48 10.54
C ASN A 203 -7.34 6.97 10.45
N GLY A 204 -6.36 7.30 9.62
CA GLY A 204 -5.88 8.67 9.46
C GLY A 204 -4.53 8.71 8.80
N TYR A 205 -3.89 9.87 8.86
CA TYR A 205 -2.53 10.12 8.40
C TYR A 205 -1.92 11.27 9.20
N GLU A 206 -0.59 11.36 9.23
CA GLU A 206 0.10 12.53 9.76
C GLU A 206 -0.21 13.75 8.89
N LYS A 207 -0.70 14.83 9.50
CA LYS A 207 -1.24 15.99 8.76
C LYS A 207 -0.12 16.95 8.32
N PRO A 208 0.10 17.13 7.01
CA PRO A 208 0.94 18.21 6.53
C PRO A 208 0.30 19.57 6.83
N THR A 209 1.14 20.54 7.11
CA THR A 209 0.82 21.95 7.37
C THR A 209 1.78 22.81 6.57
N ALA A 210 1.52 24.11 6.47
CA ALA A 210 2.44 25.03 5.81
C ALA A 210 3.87 24.98 6.40
N LEU A 211 3.99 24.78 7.72
CA LEU A 211 5.27 24.79 8.44
C LEU A 211 6.12 23.54 8.22
N ASN A 212 5.48 22.39 7.98
CA ASN A 212 6.16 21.11 7.85
C ASN A 212 5.98 20.47 6.46
N TRP A 213 5.39 21.19 5.50
CA TRP A 213 5.07 20.70 4.16
C TRP A 213 6.25 19.97 3.48
N GLU A 214 7.44 20.56 3.58
CA GLU A 214 8.64 20.03 2.92
C GLU A 214 9.06 18.65 3.46
N SER A 215 8.73 18.30 4.71
CA SER A 215 9.03 16.97 5.25
C SER A 215 8.12 15.87 4.68
N TYR A 216 7.04 16.26 3.98
CA TYR A 216 6.12 15.34 3.31
C TYR A 216 6.28 15.37 1.78
N CYS A 217 7.34 15.97 1.25
CA CYS A 217 7.56 16.09 -0.19
C CYS A 217 9.00 15.75 -0.57
N ILE A 218 9.18 14.91 -1.59
CA ILE A 218 10.50 14.61 -2.14
C ILE A 218 10.86 15.47 -3.35
N GLY A 219 9.96 16.33 -3.84
CA GLY A 219 10.10 17.01 -5.14
C GLY A 219 11.35 17.90 -5.32
N LYS A 220 12.01 18.31 -4.24
CA LYS A 220 13.29 19.06 -4.27
C LYS A 220 14.54 18.17 -4.14
N LYS A 221 14.37 16.88 -3.87
CA LYS A 221 15.47 15.92 -3.70
C LYS A 221 15.88 15.35 -5.06
N PRO A 222 17.16 15.00 -5.26
CA PRO A 222 17.63 14.41 -6.52
C PRO A 222 16.81 13.19 -6.96
N ILE A 223 16.41 12.36 -6.00
CA ILE A 223 15.61 11.14 -6.22
C ILE A 223 14.23 11.39 -6.85
N ALA A 224 13.71 12.61 -6.83
CA ALA A 224 12.39 12.93 -7.40
C ALA A 224 12.32 12.65 -8.90
N GLN A 225 13.44 12.82 -9.63
CA GLN A 225 13.49 12.55 -11.06
C GLN A 225 13.30 11.06 -11.36
N GLU A 226 13.96 10.19 -10.58
CA GLU A 226 13.81 8.74 -10.70
C GLU A 226 12.37 8.31 -10.38
N ILE A 227 11.79 8.83 -9.30
CA ILE A 227 10.39 8.56 -8.94
C ILE A 227 9.42 9.02 -10.04
N ALA A 228 9.68 10.16 -10.68
CA ALA A 228 8.87 10.65 -11.79
C ALA A 228 8.95 9.71 -13.02
N LEU A 229 10.14 9.22 -13.36
CA LEU A 229 10.32 8.26 -14.44
C LEU A 229 9.57 6.96 -14.16
N VAL A 230 9.69 6.44 -12.94
CA VAL A 230 8.99 5.22 -12.51
C VAL A 230 7.47 5.44 -12.55
N HIS A 231 6.96 6.56 -12.01
CA HIS A 231 5.54 6.92 -12.08
C HIS A 231 5.00 6.90 -13.52
N ASN A 232 5.73 7.53 -14.45
CA ASN A 232 5.33 7.59 -15.86
C ASN A 232 5.36 6.20 -16.53
N SER A 233 6.32 5.34 -16.17
CA SER A 233 6.41 3.97 -16.69
C SER A 233 5.31 3.02 -16.16
N ILE A 234 4.66 3.36 -15.05
CA ILE A 234 3.58 2.55 -14.45
C ILE A 234 2.24 2.75 -15.20
N SER A 235 2.21 3.58 -16.25
CA SER A 235 1.04 3.72 -17.13
C SER A 235 0.59 2.36 -17.68
N ASP A 236 -0.67 2.01 -17.39
CA ASP A 236 -1.30 0.73 -17.73
C ASP A 236 -0.62 -0.55 -17.17
N TRP A 237 0.30 -0.46 -16.20
CA TRP A 237 0.86 -1.63 -15.51
C TRP A 237 -0.23 -2.55 -14.92
N TRP A 238 -1.31 -1.95 -14.41
CA TRP A 238 -2.45 -2.69 -13.85
C TRP A 238 -3.21 -3.53 -14.89
N ARG A 239 -3.06 -3.26 -16.19
CA ARG A 239 -3.68 -4.04 -17.29
C ARG A 239 -2.90 -5.29 -17.66
N ARG A 240 -1.61 -5.35 -17.32
CA ARG A 240 -0.70 -6.45 -17.68
C ARG A 240 -0.75 -7.61 -16.67
N LEU A 241 -1.71 -7.59 -15.73
CA LEU A 241 -1.84 -8.48 -14.58
C LEU A 241 -3.28 -9.02 -14.38
#